data_AF-A0A7W7WD34-F1
#
_entry.id   AF-A0A7W7WD34-F1
#
_cell.length_a   1.000
_cell.length_b   1.000
_cell.length_c   1.000
_cell.angle_alpha   90.00
_cell.angle_beta   90.00
_cell.angle_gamma   90.00
#
_symmetry.space_group_name_H-M   'P 1'
#
loop_
_entity.id
_entity.type
_entity.pdbx_description
1 polymer ?
#
loop_
_entity_poly.entity_id
_entity_poly.type
_entity_poly.pdbx_seq_one_letter_code
_entity_poly.pdbx_strand_id
1 'polypeptide(L)'
;MPPLHERDLAAVAVHALVGDGHNGAIYELTGPEILTQAEQASIIGEVIGRPVHWEETSPQTARQQMLTQGWPPAAVDGSLQAQAKMVTEPSTTTRRRER
;
A
#
# COMPACT_ATOMS: atom_id res chain seq x y z
N MET A 1 3.85 -3.56 4.68
CA MET A 1 2.62 -3.55 3.85
C MET A 1 2.81 -4.52 2.69
N PRO A 2 1.79 -5.27 2.28
CA PRO A 2 1.91 -6.18 1.14
C PRO A 2 1.54 -5.50 -0.21
N PRO A 3 2.51 -5.07 -1.04
CA PRO A 3 2.22 -4.33 -2.28
C PRO A 3 1.55 -5.22 -3.32
N LEU A 4 0.34 -4.85 -3.76
CA LEU A 4 -0.38 -5.56 -4.80
C LEU A 4 -0.01 -4.99 -6.17
N HIS A 5 0.39 -5.86 -7.11
CA HIS A 5 0.58 -5.46 -8.49
C HIS A 5 -0.78 -5.14 -9.14
N GLU A 6 -0.86 -4.02 -9.84
CA GLU A 6 -2.07 -3.57 -10.53
C GLU A 6 -2.58 -4.56 -11.60
N ARG A 7 -1.69 -5.38 -12.17
CA ARG A 7 -2.08 -6.45 -13.11
C ARG A 7 -2.85 -7.57 -12.41
N ASP A 8 -2.50 -7.90 -11.18
CA ASP A 8 -3.21 -8.90 -10.39
C ASP A 8 -4.57 -8.37 -9.95
N LEU A 9 -4.64 -7.10 -9.55
CA LEU A 9 -5.91 -6.42 -9.31
C LEU A 9 -6.82 -6.45 -10.55
N ALA A 10 -6.27 -6.12 -11.72
CA ALA A 10 -7.01 -6.16 -12.98
C ALA A 10 -7.47 -7.58 -13.33
N ALA A 11 -6.64 -8.60 -13.12
CA ALA A 11 -7.01 -9.99 -13.35
C ALA A 11 -8.19 -10.43 -12.46
N VAL A 12 -8.17 -10.07 -11.17
CA VAL A 12 -9.30 -10.34 -10.26
C VAL A 12 -10.56 -9.58 -10.70
N ALA A 13 -10.43 -8.30 -11.08
CA ALA A 13 -11.57 -7.52 -11.55
C ALA A 13 -12.20 -8.11 -12.82
N VAL A 14 -11.39 -8.53 -13.80
CA VAL A 14 -11.87 -9.19 -15.03
C VAL A 14 -12.61 -10.49 -14.69
N HIS A 15 -12.03 -11.31 -13.81
CA HIS A 15 -12.67 -12.56 -13.39
C HIS A 15 -14.01 -12.29 -12.70
N ALA A 16 -14.06 -11.32 -11.79
CA ALA A 16 -15.27 -10.97 -11.05
C ALA A 16 -16.38 -10.37 -11.93
N LEU A 17 -16.02 -9.63 -12.98
CA LEU A 17 -16.98 -8.98 -13.88
C LEU A 17 -17.58 -9.94 -14.91
N VAL A 18 -16.84 -10.96 -15.33
CA VAL A 18 -17.24 -11.88 -16.41
C VAL A 18 -17.73 -13.23 -15.86
N GLY A 19 -17.25 -13.64 -14.67
CA GLY A 19 -17.65 -14.88 -14.03
C GLY A 19 -18.96 -14.77 -13.24
N ASP A 20 -19.62 -15.91 -13.04
CA ASP A 20 -20.77 -16.03 -12.16
C ASP A 20 -20.34 -16.15 -10.68
N GLY A 21 -21.24 -15.85 -9.75
CA GLY A 21 -21.02 -16.08 -8.31
C GLY A 21 -20.25 -14.98 -7.56
N HIS A 22 -19.93 -13.87 -8.23
CA HIS A 22 -19.25 -12.72 -7.62
C HIS A 22 -20.20 -11.59 -7.18
N ASN A 23 -21.50 -11.71 -7.45
CA ASN A 23 -22.47 -10.69 -7.08
C ASN A 23 -22.54 -10.50 -5.55
N GLY A 24 -22.32 -9.27 -5.09
CA GLY A 24 -22.28 -8.94 -3.67
C GLY A 24 -21.03 -9.40 -2.92
N ALA A 25 -20.05 -10.01 -3.61
CA ALA A 25 -18.78 -10.42 -3.00
C ALA A 25 -17.87 -9.22 -2.73
N ILE A 26 -17.06 -9.31 -1.67
CA ILE A 26 -16.03 -8.33 -1.31
C ILE A 26 -14.69 -9.06 -1.23
N TYR A 27 -13.70 -8.58 -1.98
CA TYR A 27 -12.37 -9.17 -2.03
C TYR A 27 -11.34 -8.26 -1.33
N GLU A 28 -10.75 -8.75 -0.25
CA GLU A 28 -9.58 -8.12 0.38
C GLU A 28 -8.32 -8.64 -0.33
N LEU A 29 -7.69 -7.81 -1.18
CA LEU A 29 -6.54 -8.21 -2.00
C LEU A 29 -5.24 -7.55 -1.54
N THR A 30 -4.14 -8.29 -1.64
CA THR A 30 -2.79 -7.89 -1.25
C THR A 30 -1.76 -8.52 -2.17
N GLY A 31 -0.54 -7.97 -2.16
CA GLY A 31 0.62 -8.69 -2.67
C GLY A 31 0.90 -10.01 -1.93
N PRO A 32 1.75 -10.88 -2.53
CA PRO A 32 2.14 -12.15 -1.92
C PRO A 32 3.08 -11.98 -0.73
N GLU A 33 3.82 -10.87 -0.66
CA GLU A 33 4.88 -10.64 0.33
C GLU A 33 4.56 -9.40 1.16
N ILE A 34 4.87 -9.43 2.45
CA ILE A 34 4.83 -8.25 3.32
C ILE A 34 6.20 -7.60 3.26
N LEU A 35 6.26 -6.35 2.78
CA LEU A 35 7.51 -5.59 2.69
C LEU A 35 7.44 -4.32 3.55
N THR A 36 8.55 -4.01 4.21
CA THR A 36 8.84 -2.70 4.79
C THR A 36 9.12 -1.67 3.68
N GLN A 37 9.12 -0.39 4.02
CA GLN A 37 9.48 0.66 3.05
C GLN A 37 10.96 0.57 2.66
N ALA A 38 11.84 0.18 3.59
CA ALA A 38 13.26 -0.01 3.33
C ALA A 38 13.53 -1.18 2.37
N GLU A 39 12.83 -2.31 2.53
CA GLU A 39 12.91 -3.44 1.59
C GLU A 39 12.42 -3.05 0.20
N GLN A 40 11.29 -2.34 0.10
CA GLN A 40 10.79 -1.83 -1.19
C GLN A 40 11.83 -0.92 -1.86
N ALA A 41 12.45 0.01 -1.13
CA ALA A 41 13.51 0.87 -1.66
C ALA A 41 14.72 0.06 -2.16
N SER A 42 15.16 -0.95 -1.39
CA SER A 42 16.28 -1.83 -1.79
C SER A 42 15.97 -2.57 -3.09
N ILE A 43 14.79 -3.19 -3.20
CA ILE A 43 14.35 -3.93 -4.39
C ILE A 43 14.33 -3.00 -5.61
N ILE A 44 13.79 -1.78 -5.46
CA ILE A 44 13.80 -0.78 -6.54
C ILE A 44 15.26 -0.48 -6.94
N GLY A 45 16.14 -0.26 -5.96
CA GLY A 45 17.55 0.04 -6.20
C GLY A 45 18.29 -1.07 -6.96
N GLU A 46 18.04 -2.33 -6.61
CA GLU A 46 18.57 -3.51 -7.29
C GLU A 46 18.10 -3.55 -8.75
N VAL A 47 16.79 -3.35 -9.00
CA VAL A 47 16.20 -3.40 -10.35
C VAL A 47 16.72 -2.27 -11.25
N ILE A 48 16.88 -1.05 -10.72
CA ILE A 48 17.38 0.10 -11.50
C ILE A 48 18.91 0.17 -11.56
N GLY A 49 19.63 -0.72 -10.86
CA GLY A 49 21.10 -0.77 -10.83
C GLY A 49 21.75 0.39 -10.08
N ARG A 50 21.06 1.01 -9.10
CA ARG A 50 21.59 2.11 -8.29
C ARG A 50 21.12 1.99 -6.84
N PRO A 51 21.99 2.19 -5.83
CA PRO A 51 21.58 2.20 -4.43
C PRO A 51 20.47 3.21 -4.16
N VAL A 52 19.40 2.77 -3.50
CA VAL A 52 18.31 3.60 -3.00
C VAL A 52 18.17 3.33 -1.51
N HIS A 53 18.24 4.39 -0.71
CA HIS A 53 18.13 4.31 0.75
C HIS A 53 16.80 4.88 1.20
N TRP A 54 16.22 4.26 2.23
CA TRP A 54 15.06 4.77 2.93
C TRP A 54 15.53 5.46 4.21
N GLU A 55 15.02 6.67 4.46
CA GLU A 55 15.29 7.46 5.67
C GLU A 55 13.98 7.86 6.34
N GLU A 56 13.92 7.67 7.65
CA GLU A 56 12.78 8.11 8.43
C GLU A 56 12.79 9.63 8.59
N THR A 57 11.62 10.26 8.42
CA THR A 57 11.43 11.70 8.59
C THR A 57 10.41 11.95 9.70
N SER A 58 10.60 13.02 10.48
CA SER A 58 9.65 13.36 11.55
C SER A 58 8.24 13.59 10.99
N PRO A 59 7.17 13.20 11.72
CA PRO A 59 5.79 13.46 11.30
C PRO A 59 5.52 14.94 11.02
N GLN A 60 6.15 15.85 11.78
CA GLN A 60 6.02 17.29 11.59
C GLN A 60 6.62 17.75 10.26
N THR A 61 7.82 17.27 9.93
CA THR A 61 8.48 17.56 8.65
C THR A 61 7.67 17.01 7.48
N ALA A 62 7.22 15.75 7.57
CA ALA A 62 6.38 15.14 6.54
C ALA A 62 5.06 15.91 6.33
N ARG A 63 4.40 16.34 7.41
CA ARG A 63 3.19 17.17 7.36
C ARG A 63 3.42 18.47 6.58
N GLN A 64 4.48 19.21 6.90
CA GLN A 64 4.81 20.48 6.23
C GLN A 64 5.10 20.27 4.74
N GLN A 65 5.84 19.20 4.40
CA GLN A 65 6.12 18.86 3.01
C GLN A 65 4.86 18.54 2.22
N MET A 66 3.96 17.69 2.75
CA MET A 66 2.72 17.32 2.08
C MET A 66 1.80 18.54 1.86
N LEU A 67 1.68 19.43 2.85
CA LEU A 67 0.94 20.69 2.72
C LEU A 67 1.53 21.59 1.64
N THR A 68 2.86 21.68 1.57
CA THR A 68 3.56 22.46 0.54
C THR A 68 3.34 21.89 -0.87
N GLN A 69 3.17 20.57 -0.97
CA GLN A 69 2.81 19.88 -2.22
C GLN A 69 1.31 20.01 -2.59
N GLY A 70 0.51 20.75 -1.81
CA GLY A 70 -0.89 21.02 -2.10
C GLY A 70 -1.85 19.93 -1.65
N TRP A 71 -1.41 19.00 -0.78
CA TRP A 71 -2.32 18.00 -0.23
C TRP A 71 -3.36 18.65 0.68
N PRO A 72 -4.64 18.26 0.58
CA PRO A 72 -5.67 18.72 1.52
C PRO A 72 -5.29 18.35 2.98
N PRO A 73 -5.47 19.24 3.96
CA PRO A 73 -5.05 18.98 5.35
C PRO A 73 -5.57 17.66 5.93
N ALA A 74 -6.84 17.33 5.66
CA ALA A 74 -7.44 16.07 6.12
C ALA A 74 -6.76 14.82 5.50
N ALA A 75 -6.30 14.90 4.25
CA ALA A 75 -5.58 13.81 3.60
C ALA A 75 -4.17 13.64 4.20
N VAL A 76 -3.52 14.75 4.59
CA VAL A 76 -2.22 14.73 5.27
C VAL A 76 -2.35 14.04 6.63
N ASP A 77 -3.28 14.52 7.47
CA ASP A 77 -3.46 13.99 8.82
C ASP A 77 -3.88 12.50 8.78
N GLY A 78 -4.75 12.12 7.85
CA GLY A 78 -5.14 10.72 7.64
C GLY A 78 -4.00 9.82 7.18
N SER A 79 -3.14 10.31 6.27
CA SER A 79 -1.98 9.55 5.77
C SER A 79 -0.95 9.30 6.87
N LEU A 80 -0.61 10.34 7.64
CA LEU A 80 0.33 10.23 8.75
C LEU A 80 -0.19 9.28 9.85
N GLN A 81 -1.50 9.35 10.14
CA GLN A 81 -2.12 8.41 11.09
C GLN A 81 -2.08 6.96 10.58
N ALA A 82 -2.37 6.74 9.30
CA ALA A 82 -2.31 5.40 8.71
C ALA A 82 -0.89 4.82 8.75
N GLN A 83 0.12 5.65 8.44
CA GLN A 83 1.53 5.26 8.51
C GLN A 83 1.99 4.93 9.93
N ALA A 84 1.60 5.75 10.92
CA ALA A 84 1.90 5.48 12.32
C ALA A 84 1.30 4.15 12.79
N LYS A 85 0.05 3.85 12.38
CA LYS A 85 -0.61 2.57 12.70
C LYS A 85 0.08 1.37 12.10
N MET A 86 0.68 1.48 10.91
CA MET A 86 1.38 0.33 10.29
C MET A 86 2.59 -0.17 11.10
N VAL A 87 3.16 0.67 11.96
CA VAL A 87 4.25 0.27 12.87
C VAL A 87 3.74 -0.67 13.97
N THR A 88 2.55 -0.40 14.50
CA THR A 88 1.96 -1.17 15.61
C THR A 88 1.02 -2.28 15.14
N GLU A 89 0.43 -2.12 13.95
CA GLU A 89 -0.61 -2.98 13.37
C GLU A 89 -0.29 -3.24 11.88
N PRO A 90 0.69 -4.10 11.57
CA PRO A 90 1.04 -4.41 10.19
C PRO A 90 -0.08 -5.17 9.49
N SER A 91 -0.37 -4.80 8.25
CA SER A 91 -1.38 -5.46 7.42
C SER A 91 -1.05 -6.93 7.19
N THR A 92 -2.06 -7.79 7.24
CA THR A 92 -1.94 -9.21 6.88
C THR A 92 -2.16 -9.44 5.38
N THR A 93 -1.65 -10.54 4.84
CA THR A 93 -1.89 -10.93 3.44
C THR A 93 -3.32 -11.41 3.21
N THR A 94 -3.75 -11.37 1.94
CA THR A 94 -5.09 -11.68 1.43
C THR A 94 -5.71 -12.89 2.13
N ARG A 95 -6.91 -12.70 2.68
CA ARG A 95 -7.80 -13.77 3.11
C ARG A 95 -9.17 -13.55 2.47
N ARG A 96 -9.74 -14.60 1.90
CA ARG A 96 -11.14 -14.56 1.45
C ARG A 96 -12.03 -14.45 2.68
N ARG A 97 -12.87 -13.40 2.74
CA ARG A 97 -13.98 -13.34 3.70
C ARG A 97 -15.27 -13.70 2.97
N GLU A 98 -15.88 -14.79 3.38
CA GLU A 98 -17.26 -15.11 3.02
C GLU A 98 -18.19 -14.48 4.06
N ARG A 99 -19.32 -13.93 3.61
CA ARG A 99 -20.39 -13.46 4.50
C ARG A 99 -21.27 -14.63 4.90
#